data_AF-A0A7S1NXK5-F1
#
_entry.id   AF-A0A7S1NXK5-F1
#
_cell.length_a   1.000
_cell.length_b   1.000
_cell.length_c   1.000
_cell.angle_alpha   90.00
_cell.angle_beta   90.00
_cell.angle_gamma   90.00
#
_symmetry.space_group_name_H-M   'P 1'
#
loop_
_entity.id
_entity.type
_entity.pdbx_description
1 polymer ?
#
loop_
_entity_poly.entity_id
_entity_poly.type
_entity_poly.pdbx_seq_one_letter_code
_entity_poly.pdbx_strand_id
1 'polypeptide(L)'
;THSVAVIDYGDVSCGPRVSDLAIAMSYVMYRKEEPLACVMPFVAGYHSVHPLTEGEVDVLFDLSLMRLATTVVMAAHHRSIRPENAYLSVSESGALRLLRLLDSTVDVNHLLPRAILRHTCNMAPIPSAPSLHSLAPPHVVRPPSCLAVVDL
;
A
#
# COMPACT_ATOMS: atom_id res chain seq x y z
N THR A 1 10.08 -13.00 28.56
CA THR A 1 9.44 -11.73 28.17
C THR A 1 10.22 -11.17 27.00
N HIS A 2 9.60 -11.05 25.82
CA HIS A 2 10.26 -10.40 24.69
C HIS A 2 10.15 -8.89 24.89
N SER A 3 11.29 -8.20 24.90
CA SER A 3 11.31 -6.74 24.92
C SER A 3 11.44 -6.25 23.48
N VAL A 4 10.55 -5.36 23.05
CA VAL A 4 10.62 -4.70 21.74
C VAL A 4 11.10 -3.28 21.95
N ALA A 5 12.11 -2.86 21.18
CA ALA A 5 12.56 -1.49 21.13
C ALA A 5 12.22 -0.91 19.75
N VAL A 6 11.67 0.29 19.73
CA VAL A 6 11.41 1.08 18.52
C VAL A 6 12.32 2.30 18.58
N ILE A 7 12.95 2.64 17.46
CA ILE A 7 13.90 3.75 17.33
C ILE A 7 13.52 4.59 16.11
N ASP A 8 14.33 5.63 15.81
CA ASP A 8 14.18 6.51 14.64
C ASP A 8 12.97 7.45 14.71
N TYR A 9 12.86 8.21 15.81
CA TYR A 9 11.81 9.23 16.00
C TYR A 9 12.17 10.61 15.42
N GLY A 10 13.26 10.71 14.64
CA GLY A 10 13.85 11.98 14.23
C GLY A 10 13.02 12.80 13.25
N ASP A 11 12.06 12.17 12.59
CA ASP A 11 11.18 12.73 11.56
C ASP A 11 9.68 12.59 11.91
N VAL A 12 9.35 12.26 13.15
CA VAL A 12 7.96 12.13 13.61
C VAL A 12 7.25 13.48 13.55
N SER A 13 6.01 13.44 13.06
CA SER A 13 5.15 14.61 12.94
C SER A 13 3.73 14.28 13.36
N CYS A 14 2.92 15.30 13.66
CA CYS A 14 1.50 15.14 13.94
C CYS A 14 0.70 15.18 12.64
N GLY A 15 -0.09 14.14 12.38
CA GLY A 15 -0.93 14.05 11.19
C GLY A 15 -2.05 13.01 11.34
N PRO A 16 -2.84 12.77 10.28
CA PRO A 16 -3.82 11.70 10.27
C PRO A 16 -3.14 10.34 10.50
N ARG A 17 -3.64 9.53 11.45
CA ARG A 17 -3.04 8.22 11.77
C ARG A 17 -2.92 7.28 10.56
N VAL A 18 -3.83 7.41 9.59
CA VAL A 18 -3.85 6.59 8.36
C VAL A 18 -2.59 6.80 7.53
N SER A 19 -1.90 7.94 7.67
CA SER A 19 -0.62 8.20 7.00
C SER A 19 0.46 7.22 7.47
N ASP A 20 0.56 6.93 8.77
CA ASP A 20 1.53 5.95 9.29
C ASP A 20 1.19 4.54 8.80
N LEU A 21 -0.11 4.20 8.76
CA LEU A 21 -0.56 2.93 8.21
C LEU A 21 -0.21 2.79 6.72
N ALA A 22 -0.36 3.85 5.93
CA ALA A 22 0.02 3.89 4.51
C ALA A 22 1.53 3.73 4.32
N ILE A 23 2.34 4.37 5.19
CA ILE A 23 3.79 4.18 5.20
C ILE A 23 4.13 2.72 5.44
N ALA A 24 3.60 2.13 6.51
CA ALA A 24 3.84 0.74 6.83
C ALA A 24 3.35 -0.22 5.72
N MET A 25 2.16 0.04 5.16
CA MET A 25 1.59 -0.74 4.05
C MET A 25 2.51 -0.71 2.80
N SER A 26 3.13 0.43 2.49
CA SER A 26 4.11 0.53 1.40
C SER A 26 5.32 -0.41 1.59
N TYR A 27 5.77 -0.59 2.83
CA TYR A 27 6.85 -1.52 3.18
C TYR A 27 6.38 -2.98 3.21
N VAL A 28 5.12 -3.25 3.59
CA VAL A 28 4.55 -4.60 3.50
C VAL A 28 4.47 -5.09 2.06
N MET A 29 4.09 -4.20 1.13
CA MET A 29 4.09 -4.47 -0.32
C MET A 29 5.50 -4.61 -0.92
N TYR A 30 6.52 -4.11 -0.21
CA TYR A 30 7.86 -3.99 -0.75
C TYR A 30 8.48 -5.36 -1.07
N ARG A 31 8.96 -5.53 -2.31
CA ARG A 31 9.55 -6.77 -2.83
C ARG A 31 8.63 -8.00 -2.74
N LYS A 32 7.31 -7.79 -2.79
CA LYS A 32 6.32 -8.87 -2.89
C LYS A 32 5.89 -9.08 -4.33
N GLU A 33 5.72 -10.34 -4.71
CA GLU A 33 5.17 -10.73 -6.03
C GLU A 33 3.67 -10.44 -6.11
N GLU A 34 2.95 -10.60 -4.99
CA GLU A 34 1.53 -10.27 -4.86
C GLU A 34 1.30 -9.21 -3.76
N PRO A 35 1.54 -7.91 -4.05
CA PRO A 35 1.47 -6.84 -3.06
C PRO A 35 0.10 -6.73 -2.37
N LEU A 36 -0.99 -6.80 -3.14
CA LEU A 36 -2.35 -6.63 -2.61
C LEU A 36 -2.76 -7.78 -1.67
N ALA A 37 -2.37 -9.02 -1.98
CA ALA A 37 -2.63 -10.16 -1.10
C ALA A 37 -1.85 -10.04 0.22
N CYS A 38 -0.62 -9.52 0.18
CA CYS A 38 0.23 -9.38 1.36
C CYS A 38 -0.28 -8.32 2.36
N VAL A 39 -1.00 -7.29 1.89
CA VAL A 39 -1.49 -6.22 2.78
C VAL A 39 -2.78 -6.57 3.52
N MET A 40 -3.57 -7.54 3.03
CA MET A 40 -4.83 -7.94 3.66
C MET A 40 -4.66 -8.35 5.14
N PRO A 41 -3.81 -9.33 5.51
CA PRO A 41 -3.64 -9.70 6.92
C PRO A 41 -3.07 -8.58 7.77
N PHE A 42 -2.23 -7.71 7.18
CA PHE A 42 -1.66 -6.55 7.87
C PHE A 42 -2.74 -5.51 8.23
N VAL A 43 -3.58 -5.15 7.25
CA VAL A 43 -4.68 -4.18 7.45
C VAL A 43 -5.76 -4.75 8.36
N ALA A 44 -6.11 -6.03 8.22
CA ALA A 44 -7.02 -6.71 9.14
C ALA A 44 -6.50 -6.69 10.58
N GLY A 45 -5.21 -6.95 10.78
CA GLY A 45 -4.56 -6.88 12.09
C GLY A 45 -4.65 -5.49 12.71
N TYR A 46 -4.31 -4.44 11.94
CA TYR A 46 -4.44 -3.05 12.42
C TYR A 46 -5.89 -2.71 12.76
N HIS A 47 -6.82 -3.00 11.85
CA HIS A 47 -8.24 -2.69 12.00
C HIS A 47 -8.87 -3.38 13.23
N SER A 48 -8.41 -4.59 13.58
CA SER A 48 -8.92 -5.34 14.74
C SER A 48 -8.63 -4.66 16.09
N VAL A 49 -7.58 -3.82 16.16
CA VAL A 49 -7.18 -3.09 17.38
C VAL A 49 -7.59 -1.62 17.30
N HIS A 50 -7.45 -1.02 16.12
CA HIS A 50 -7.83 0.36 15.82
C HIS A 50 -8.73 0.39 14.58
N PRO A 51 -10.06 0.28 14.78
CA PRO A 51 -11.01 0.27 13.68
C PRO A 51 -10.86 1.49 12.79
N LEU A 52 -10.65 1.23 11.50
CA LEU A 52 -10.56 2.24 10.45
C LEU A 52 -11.97 2.69 10.06
N THR A 53 -12.10 3.97 9.76
CA THR A 53 -13.29 4.51 9.11
C THR A 53 -13.29 4.17 7.63
N GLU A 54 -14.45 4.23 6.99
CA GLU A 54 -14.56 4.04 5.54
C GLU A 54 -13.65 5.02 4.76
N GLY A 55 -13.64 6.29 5.17
CA GLY A 55 -12.81 7.31 4.54
C GLY A 55 -11.31 7.03 4.66
N GLU A 56 -10.86 6.46 5.80
CA GLU A 56 -9.47 6.04 5.96
C GLU A 56 -9.10 4.87 5.04
N VAL A 57 -9.98 3.86 4.93
CA VAL A 57 -9.76 2.71 4.05
C VAL A 57 -9.75 3.14 2.58
N ASP A 58 -10.64 4.06 2.20
CA ASP A 58 -10.81 4.48 0.80
C ASP A 58 -9.60 5.22 0.22
N VAL A 59 -8.80 5.88 1.08
CA VAL A 59 -7.59 6.62 0.70
C VAL A 59 -6.30 5.86 0.97
N LEU A 60 -6.34 4.73 1.67
CA LEU A 60 -5.15 4.05 2.18
C LEU A 60 -4.19 3.58 1.07
N PHE A 61 -4.75 3.05 -0.02
CA PHE A 61 -3.95 2.65 -1.18
C PHE A 61 -3.30 3.86 -1.87
N ASP A 62 -4.05 4.94 -2.07
CA ASP A 62 -3.56 6.17 -2.70
C ASP A 62 -2.43 6.82 -1.87
N LEU A 63 -2.59 6.88 -0.55
CA LEU A 63 -1.54 7.36 0.35
C LEU A 63 -0.29 6.48 0.30
N SER A 64 -0.45 5.17 0.14
CA SER A 64 0.67 4.24 -0.01
C SER A 64 1.42 4.48 -1.33
N LEU A 65 0.70 4.72 -2.43
CA LEU A 65 1.30 5.13 -3.71
C LEU A 65 2.05 6.45 -3.58
N MET A 66 1.47 7.46 -2.90
CA MET A 66 2.12 8.74 -2.65
C MET A 66 3.41 8.57 -1.83
N ARG A 67 3.42 7.66 -0.85
CA ARG A 67 4.64 7.37 -0.07
C ARG A 67 5.74 6.74 -0.93
N LEU A 68 5.38 5.84 -1.84
CA LEU A 68 6.32 5.24 -2.80
C LEU A 68 6.87 6.29 -3.76
N ALA A 69 6.01 7.14 -4.32
CA ALA A 69 6.41 8.25 -5.17
C ALA A 69 7.36 9.22 -4.43
N THR A 70 7.06 9.52 -3.16
CA THR A 70 7.92 10.34 -2.30
C THR A 70 9.30 9.70 -2.14
N THR A 71 9.41 8.38 -1.93
CA THR A 71 10.72 7.69 -1.89
C THR A 71 11.54 7.96 -3.15
N VAL A 72 10.92 7.87 -4.33
CA VAL A 72 11.61 8.05 -5.60
C VAL A 72 12.02 9.50 -5.83
N VAL A 73 11.10 10.44 -5.60
CA VAL A 73 11.36 11.87 -5.75
C VAL A 73 12.45 12.33 -4.77
N MET A 74 12.38 11.91 -3.52
CA MET A 74 13.38 12.26 -2.51
C MET A 74 14.74 11.66 -2.83
N ALA A 75 14.81 10.42 -3.32
CA ALA A 75 16.07 9.82 -3.74
C ALA A 75 16.69 10.58 -4.92
N ALA A 76 15.89 10.95 -5.92
CA ALA A 76 16.35 11.76 -7.05
C ALA A 76 16.84 13.16 -6.61
N HIS A 77 16.10 13.82 -5.72
CA HIS A 77 16.49 15.09 -5.12
C HIS A 77 17.80 14.94 -4.34
N HIS A 78 17.91 13.94 -3.46
CA HIS A 78 19.12 13.72 -2.68
C HIS A 78 20.35 13.42 -3.54
N ARG A 79 20.21 12.66 -4.63
CA ARG A 79 21.32 12.44 -5.56
C ARG A 79 21.80 13.71 -6.26
N SER A 80 20.92 14.67 -6.52
CA SER A 80 21.32 15.93 -7.16
C SER A 80 22.12 16.84 -6.22
N ILE A 81 21.91 16.71 -4.90
CA ILE A 81 22.59 17.55 -3.89
C ILE A 81 23.73 16.84 -3.14
N ARG A 82 23.71 15.51 -3.03
CA ARG A 82 24.67 14.67 -2.27
C ARG A 82 24.94 13.34 -3.00
N PRO A 83 25.54 13.39 -4.20
CA PRO A 83 25.74 12.22 -5.06
C PRO A 83 26.63 11.12 -4.43
N GLU A 84 27.51 11.49 -3.50
CA GLU A 84 28.42 10.57 -2.79
C GLU A 84 27.70 9.71 -1.74
N ASN A 85 26.51 10.11 -1.28
CA ASN A 85 25.79 9.41 -0.24
C ASN A 85 24.80 8.39 -0.83
N ALA A 86 25.31 7.23 -1.23
CA ALA A 86 24.54 6.15 -1.82
C ALA A 86 23.39 5.62 -0.93
N TYR A 87 23.49 5.80 0.40
CA TYR A 87 22.45 5.38 1.34
C TYR A 87 21.10 6.06 1.04
N LEU A 88 21.12 7.32 0.59
CA LEU A 88 19.91 8.10 0.28
C LEU A 88 19.10 7.55 -0.91
N SER A 89 19.64 6.57 -1.65
CA SER A 89 18.97 5.92 -2.79
C SER A 89 18.66 4.44 -2.57
N VAL A 90 18.93 3.88 -1.38
CA VAL A 90 18.84 2.42 -1.12
C VAL A 90 17.43 1.85 -1.37
N SER A 91 16.40 2.64 -1.10
CA SER A 91 14.99 2.22 -1.22
C SER A 91 14.36 2.58 -2.57
N GLU A 92 15.00 3.41 -3.38
CA GLU A 92 14.42 3.92 -4.63
C GLU A 92 14.13 2.79 -5.62
N SER A 93 15.12 1.91 -5.85
CA SER A 93 14.98 0.88 -6.87
C SER A 93 13.80 -0.06 -6.60
N GLY A 94 13.54 -0.38 -5.32
CA GLY A 94 12.41 -1.20 -4.93
C GLY A 94 11.08 -0.44 -5.03
N ALA A 95 11.07 0.85 -4.66
CA ALA A 95 9.88 1.69 -4.78
C ALA A 95 9.46 1.84 -6.25
N LEU A 96 10.42 2.11 -7.15
CA LEU A 96 10.19 2.16 -8.60
C LEU A 96 9.67 0.84 -9.16
N ARG A 97 10.24 -0.30 -8.75
CA ARG A 97 9.76 -1.61 -9.19
C ARG A 97 8.33 -1.87 -8.74
N LEU A 98 8.00 -1.55 -7.48
CA LEU A 98 6.66 -1.73 -6.96
C LEU A 98 5.65 -0.80 -7.64
N LEU A 99 5.99 0.47 -7.87
CA LEU A 99 5.13 1.40 -8.60
C LEU A 99 4.82 0.88 -10.01
N ARG A 100 5.82 0.38 -10.74
CA ARG A 100 5.62 -0.22 -12.07
C ARG A 100 4.77 -1.49 -12.03
N LEU A 101 4.98 -2.33 -11.02
CA LEU A 101 4.16 -3.52 -10.83
C LEU A 101 2.70 -3.14 -10.60
N LEU A 102 2.44 -2.21 -9.68
CA LEU A 102 1.09 -1.74 -9.37
C LEU A 102 0.44 -1.09 -10.60
N ASP A 103 1.14 -0.19 -11.31
CA ASP A 103 0.67 0.42 -12.56
C ASP A 103 0.24 -0.61 -13.62
N SER A 104 0.93 -1.76 -13.70
CA SER A 104 0.57 -2.83 -14.63
C SER A 104 -0.50 -3.81 -14.14
N THR A 105 -0.87 -3.76 -12.85
CA THR A 105 -1.71 -4.80 -12.21
C THR A 105 -2.97 -4.27 -11.53
N VAL A 106 -3.08 -2.96 -11.31
CA VAL A 106 -4.26 -2.33 -10.70
C VAL A 106 -5.03 -1.53 -11.74
N ASP A 107 -6.33 -1.37 -11.53
CA ASP A 107 -7.15 -0.54 -12.39
C ASP A 107 -6.84 0.95 -12.20
N VAL A 108 -7.02 1.76 -13.24
CA VAL A 108 -6.69 3.20 -13.25
C VAL A 108 -7.40 3.99 -12.14
N ASN A 109 -8.57 3.51 -11.70
CA ASN A 109 -9.38 4.17 -10.67
C ASN A 109 -9.14 3.58 -9.25
N HIS A 110 -8.20 2.64 -9.13
CA HIS A 110 -7.84 1.93 -7.90
C HIS A 110 -9.05 1.27 -7.19
N LEU A 111 -10.10 0.92 -7.93
CA LEU A 111 -11.31 0.28 -7.42
C LEU A 111 -11.02 -1.12 -6.86
N LEU A 112 -10.17 -1.91 -7.53
CA LEU A 112 -9.83 -3.25 -7.07
C LEU A 112 -9.07 -3.21 -5.73
N PRO A 113 -7.97 -2.45 -5.58
CA PRO A 113 -7.32 -2.28 -4.28
C PRO A 113 -8.27 -1.77 -3.19
N ARG A 114 -9.10 -0.76 -3.49
CA ARG A 114 -10.06 -0.21 -2.52
C ARG A 114 -11.08 -1.26 -2.09
N ALA A 115 -11.63 -2.02 -3.02
CA ALA A 115 -12.61 -3.07 -2.73
C ALA A 115 -11.99 -4.21 -1.90
N ILE A 116 -10.75 -4.62 -2.19
CA ILE A 116 -10.02 -5.60 -1.37
C ILE A 116 -9.82 -5.10 0.06
N LEU A 117 -9.41 -3.84 0.23
CA LEU A 117 -9.21 -3.25 1.56
C LEU A 117 -10.52 -3.10 2.34
N ARG A 118 -11.61 -2.65 1.69
CA ARG A 118 -12.94 -2.60 2.31
C ARG A 118 -13.42 -3.98 2.75
N HIS A 119 -13.28 -4.99 1.88
CA HIS A 119 -13.61 -6.37 2.23
C HIS A 119 -12.78 -6.88 3.42
N THR A 120 -11.47 -6.61 3.43
CA THR A 120 -10.56 -6.96 4.53
C THR A 120 -11.02 -6.36 5.87
N CYS A 121 -11.65 -5.18 5.84
CA CYS A 121 -12.22 -4.51 7.00
C CYS A 121 -13.71 -4.82 7.25
N ASN A 122 -14.29 -5.83 6.59
CA ASN A 122 -15.72 -6.17 6.66
C ASN A 122 -16.67 -5.00 6.37
N MET A 123 -16.26 -4.08 5.48
CA MET A 123 -17.05 -2.92 5.10
C MET A 123 -17.93 -3.21 3.89
N ALA A 124 -19.03 -2.46 3.78
CA ALA A 124 -19.91 -2.55 2.62
C ALA A 124 -19.15 -2.26 1.31
N PRO A 125 -19.49 -2.94 0.21
CA PRO A 125 -18.94 -2.64 -1.11
C PRO A 125 -19.19 -1.18 -1.50
N ILE A 126 -18.33 -0.63 -2.36
CA ILE A 126 -18.50 0.73 -2.88
C ILE A 126 -19.84 0.78 -3.64
N PRO A 127 -20.79 1.67 -3.28
CA PRO A 127 -22.18 1.63 -3.79
C PRO A 127 -22.39 1.73 -5.31
N SER A 128 -21.32 1.98 -6.07
CA SER A 128 -21.36 2.10 -7.54
C SER A 128 -20.16 1.43 -8.23
N ALA A 129 -19.38 0.63 -7.50
CA ALA A 129 -18.31 -0.14 -8.12
C ALA A 129 -18.89 -1.41 -8.77
N PRO A 130 -18.40 -1.79 -9.96
CA PRO A 130 -18.61 -3.13 -10.52
C PRO A 130 -18.18 -4.23 -9.52
N SER A 131 -18.72 -5.45 -9.67
CA SER A 131 -18.31 -6.59 -8.82
C SER A 131 -16.80 -6.83 -8.92
N LEU A 132 -16.16 -7.33 -7.85
CA LEU A 132 -14.71 -7.54 -7.78
C LEU A 132 -14.14 -8.30 -8.98
N HIS A 133 -14.84 -9.35 -9.46
CA HIS A 133 -14.44 -10.11 -10.64
C HIS A 133 -14.40 -9.29 -11.92
N SER A 134 -15.24 -8.26 -12.03
CA SER A 134 -15.28 -7.37 -13.19
C SER A 134 -14.27 -6.22 -13.14
N LEU A 135 -13.58 -6.04 -12.00
CA LEU A 135 -12.52 -5.04 -11.80
C LEU A 135 -11.11 -5.60 -12.06
N ALA A 136 -10.97 -6.89 -12.37
CA ALA A 136 -9.70 -7.46 -12.77
C ALA A 136 -9.24 -6.84 -14.11
N PRO A 137 -8.03 -6.26 -14.22
CA PRO A 137 -7.58 -5.68 -15.47
C PRO A 137 -7.50 -6.73 -16.59
N PRO A 138 -7.88 -6.39 -17.84
CA PRO A 138 -7.94 -7.36 -18.95
C PRO A 138 -6.58 -7.97 -19.33
N HIS A 139 -5.48 -7.43 -18.82
CA HIS A 139 -4.10 -7.88 -19.07
C HIS A 139 -3.50 -8.69 -17.91
N VAL A 140 -4.24 -8.87 -16.82
CA VAL A 140 -3.79 -9.68 -15.68
C VAL A 140 -4.04 -11.16 -16.00
N VAL A 141 -2.98 -11.84 -16.44
CA VAL A 141 -2.95 -13.25 -16.88
C VAL A 141 -3.38 -14.24 -15.77
N ARG A 142 -3.42 -13.79 -14.52
CA ARG A 142 -3.92 -14.54 -13.38
C ARG A 142 -4.53 -13.57 -12.37
N PRO A 143 -5.82 -13.67 -12.00
CA PRO A 143 -6.37 -12.83 -10.95
C PRO A 143 -5.48 -12.94 -9.71
N PRO A 144 -5.08 -11.81 -9.07
CA PRO A 144 -4.25 -11.89 -7.86
C PRO A 144 -4.92 -12.83 -6.86
N SER A 145 -4.15 -13.66 -6.15
CA SER A 145 -4.72 -14.72 -5.30
C SER A 145 -5.73 -14.18 -4.28
N CYS A 146 -5.63 -12.89 -3.93
CA CYS A 146 -6.61 -12.17 -3.12
C CYS A 146 -8.03 -12.23 -3.69
N LEU A 147 -8.23 -12.25 -5.01
CA LEU A 147 -9.56 -12.39 -5.62
C LEU A 147 -10.22 -13.73 -5.30
N ALA A 148 -9.44 -14.81 -5.18
CA ALA A 148 -9.96 -16.11 -4.75
C ALA A 148 -10.30 -16.16 -3.25
N VAL A 149 -9.81 -15.19 -2.47
CA VAL A 149 -10.16 -15.03 -1.04
C VAL A 149 -11.47 -14.24 -0.88
N VAL A 150 -11.91 -13.51 -1.91
CA VAL A 150 -13.14 -12.69 -1.87
C VAL A 150 -14.37 -13.40 -2.48
N ASP A 151 -14.23 -14.65 -2.92
CA ASP A 151 -15.35 -15.52 -3.34
C ASP A 151 -16.13 -16.03 -2.11
N LEU A 152 -17.04 -15.20 -1.58
CA LEU A 152 -18.14 -15.59 -0.67
C LEU A 152 -19.44 -14.86 -1.05
#